data_AF-A0A2D6PAA5-F1
#
_entry.id   AF-A0A2D6PAA5-F1
#
_cell.length_a   1.000
_cell.length_b   1.000
_cell.length_c   1.000
_cell.angle_alpha   90.00
_cell.angle_beta   90.00
_cell.angle_gamma   90.00
#
_symmetry.space_group_name_H-M   'P 1'
#
loop_
_entity.id
_entity.type
_entity.pdbx_description
1 polymer ?
#
loop_
_entity_poly.entity_id
_entity_poly.type
_entity_poly.pdbx_seq_one_letter_code
_entity_poly.pdbx_strand_id
1 'polypeptide(L)' 'MYEELNCFEEALKHFGTRVEIICAMEYSKRLSSEDAYQMIKDELKEVKKCRKKFNQKENC' A
#
# COMPACT_ATOMS: atom_id res chain seq x y z
N MET A 1 24.94 -2.24 3.18
CA MET A 1 23.82 -3.08 3.69
C MET A 1 22.63 -2.19 4.08
N TYR A 2 22.29 -1.23 3.22
CA TYR A 2 20.98 -0.61 3.12
C TYR A 2 20.93 -0.20 1.65
N GLU A 3 20.23 -0.97 0.84
CA GLU A 3 19.90 -0.52 -0.50
C GLU A 3 18.90 0.63 -0.31
N GLU A 4 19.19 1.79 -0.88
CA GLU A 4 18.19 2.86 -0.99
C GLU A 4 17.05 2.29 -1.84
N LEU A 5 15.91 2.03 -1.18
CA LEU A 5 14.72 1.51 -1.85
C LEU A 5 14.31 2.51 -2.92
N ASN A 6 14.03 2.01 -4.13
CA ASN A 6 13.45 2.88 -5.14
C ASN A 6 12.02 3.29 -4.74
N CYS A 7 11.48 4.32 -5.39
CA CYS A 7 10.17 4.87 -5.04
C CYS A 7 9.04 3.81 -5.01
N PHE A 8 9.15 2.76 -5.83
CA PHE A 8 8.15 1.68 -5.88
C PHE A 8 8.32 0.68 -4.73
N GLU A 9 9.56 0.34 -4.37
CA GLU A 9 9.86 -0.50 -3.21
C GLU A 9 9.46 0.17 -1.90
N GLU A 10 9.66 1.48 -1.79
CA GLU A 10 9.18 2.27 -0.64
C GLU A 10 7.64 2.29 -0.59
N ALA A 11 6.97 2.50 -1.74
CA ALA A 11 5.51 2.41 -1.83
C ALA A 11 4.99 1.00 -1.45
N LEU A 12 5.69 -0.07 -1.84
CA LEU A 12 5.35 -1.44 -1.47
C LEU A 12 5.50 -1.68 0.04
N LYS A 13 6.55 -1.15 0.66
CA LYS A 13 6.74 -1.22 2.11
C LYS A 13 5.58 -0.51 2.84
N HIS A 14 5.25 0.71 2.43
CA HIS A 14 4.14 1.45 3.02
C HIS A 14 2.79 0.76 2.83
N PHE A 15 2.56 0.17 1.65
CA PHE A 15 1.37 -0.64 1.40
C PHE A 15 1.24 -1.80 2.37
N GLY A 16 2.31 -2.57 2.59
CA GLY A 16 2.32 -3.68 3.54
C GLY A 16 1.94 -3.23 4.96
N THR A 17 2.58 -2.17 5.46
CA THR A 17 2.28 -1.61 6.78
C THR A 17 0.85 -1.09 6.89
N ARG A 18 0.32 -0.43 5.85
CA ARG A 18 -1.07 0.08 5.85
C ARG A 18 -2.08 -1.06 5.85
N VAL A 19 -1.87 -2.10 5.04
CA VAL A 19 -2.73 -3.29 5.03
C VAL A 19 -2.74 -3.98 6.39
N GLU A 20 -1.57 -4.11 7.03
CA GLU A 20 -1.46 -4.70 8.37
C GLU A 20 -2.27 -3.89 9.41
N ILE A 21 -2.17 -2.56 9.39
CA ILE A 21 -2.96 -1.70 10.28
C ILE A 21 -4.46 -1.84 10.00
N ILE A 22 -4.88 -1.86 8.73
CA ILE A 22 -6.29 -2.04 8.35
C ILE A 22 -6.82 -3.37 8.87
N CYS A 23 -6.06 -4.46 8.71
CA CYS A 23 -6.42 -5.77 9.24
C CYS A 23 -6.49 -5.76 10.77
N ALA A 24 -5.58 -5.09 11.45
CA ALA A 24 -5.63 -4.94 12.91
C ALA A 24 -6.87 -4.14 13.37
N MET A 25 -7.25 -3.09 12.62
CA MET A 25 -8.44 -2.30 12.89
C MET A 25 -9.72 -3.11 12.67
N GLU A 26 -9.79 -3.92 11.62
CA GLU A 26 -10.88 -4.87 11.37
C GLU A 26 -10.99 -5.91 12.50
N TYR A 27 -9.86 -6.52 12.88
CA TYR A 27 -9.80 -7.49 13.97
C TYR A 27 -10.26 -6.89 15.31
N SER A 28 -9.91 -5.63 15.56
CA SER A 28 -10.35 -4.89 16.75
C SER A 28 -11.82 -4.42 16.71
N LYS A 29 -12.57 -4.80 15.67
CA LYS A 29 -13.97 -4.41 15.40
C LYS A 29 -14.18 -2.90 15.25
N ARG A 30 -13.12 -2.16 14.89
CA ARG A 30 -13.18 -0.71 14.60
C ARG A 30 -13.54 -0.42 13.14
N LEU A 31 -13.36 -1.40 12.27
CA LEU A 31 -13.80 -1.39 10.87
C LEU A 31 -14.67 -2.62 10.62
N SER A 32 -15.66 -2.47 9.74
CA SER A 32 -16.33 -3.64 9.18
C SER A 32 -15.40 -4.32 8.16
N SER A 33 -15.62 -5.61 7.90
CA SER A 33 -14.85 -6.34 6.89
C SER A 33 -15.03 -5.74 5.48
N GLU A 34 -16.18 -5.11 5.19
CA GLU A 34 -16.42 -4.43 3.92
C GLU A 34 -15.63 -3.12 3.81
N ASP A 35 -15.61 -2.30 4.87
CA ASP A 35 -14.82 -1.07 4.91
C ASP A 35 -13.33 -1.38 4.78
N ALA A 36 -12.84 -2.37 5.53
CA ALA A 36 -11.46 -2.82 5.45
C ALA A 36 -11.09 -3.30 4.03
N TYR A 37 -11.97 -4.05 3.38
CA TYR A 37 -11.78 -4.47 1.99
C TYR A 37 -11.68 -3.29 1.04
N GLN A 38 -12.58 -2.29 1.13
CA GLN A 38 -12.52 -1.12 0.25
C GLN A 38 -11.24 -0.31 0.48
N MET A 39 -10.82 -0.13 1.73
CA MET A 39 -9.57 0.55 2.07
C MET A 39 -8.35 -0.17 1.48
N ILE A 40 -8.24 -1.49 1.63
CA ILE A 40 -7.15 -2.28 1.04
C ILE A 40 -7.16 -2.19 -0.50
N LYS A 41 -8.35 -2.21 -1.10
CA LYS A 41 -8.52 -2.09 -2.55
C LYS A 41 -8.04 -0.72 -3.06
N ASP A 42 -8.28 0.34 -2.31
CA ASP A 42 -7.82 1.69 -2.67
C ASP A 42 -6.31 1.83 -2.49
N GLU A 43 -5.74 1.31 -1.40
CA GLU A 43 -4.27 1.24 -1.23
C GLU A 43 -3.59 0.46 -2.37
N LEU A 44 -4.20 -0.65 -2.83
CA LEU A 44 -3.69 -1.42 -3.96
C LEU A 44 -3.73 -0.61 -5.28
N LYS A 45 -4.74 0.25 -5.48
CA LYS A 45 -4.80 1.14 -6.65
C LYS A 45 -3.64 2.14 -6.64
N GLU A 46 -3.31 2.71 -5.48
CA GLU A 46 -2.20 3.68 -5.36
C GLU A 46 -0.85 3.03 -5.65
N VAL A 47 -0.59 1.83 -5.12
CA VAL A 47 0.63 1.07 -5.45
C VAL A 47 0.72 0.76 -6.94
N LYS A 48 -0.39 0.37 -7.57
CA LYS A 48 -0.42 0.13 -9.02
C LYS A 48 -0.12 1.40 -9.83
N LYS A 49 -0.58 2.57 -9.39
CA LYS A 49 -0.23 3.86 -10.01
C LYS A 49 1.26 4.14 -9.87
N CYS A 50 1.84 3.96 -8.68
CA CYS A 50 3.28 4.10 -8.45
C CYS A 50 4.09 3.16 -9.34
N ARG A 51 3.72 1.87 -9.42
CA ARG A 51 4.35 0.89 -10.31
C ARG A 51 4.32 1.33 -11.78
N LYS A 52 3.20 1.89 -12.23
CA LYS A 52 3.07 2.37 -13.62
C LYS A 52 4.03 3.54 -13.88
N LYS A 53 4.10 4.51 -12.96
CA LYS A 53 5.04 5.66 -13.06
C LYS A 53 6.50 5.19 -13.08
N PHE A 54 6.86 4.29 -12.16
CA PHE A 54 8.18 3.68 -12.10
C PHE A 54 8.56 2.98 -13.42
N ASN A 55 7.66 2.16 -13.98
CA ASN A 55 7.88 1.49 -15.26
C ASN A 55 8.00 2.46 -16.44
N GLN A 56 7.33 3.62 -16.38
CA GLN A 56 7.40 4.66 -17.40
C GLN A 56 8.64 5.56 -17.26
N LYS A 57 9.47 5.34 -16.23
CA LYS A 57 10.58 6.23 -15.83
C LYS A 57 10.13 7.68 -15.65
N GLU A 58 8.84 7.89 -15.38
CA GLU A 58 8.38 9.18 -14.91
C GLU A 58 8.95 9.37 -13.51
N ASN A 59 9.56 10.54 -13.26
CA ASN A 59 10.13 10.85 -11.95
C ASN A 59 9.10 10.55 -10.85
N CYS A 60 9.43 9.54 -10.09
CA CYS A 60 8.82 9.01 -8.91
C CYS A 60 9.99 8.96 -7.93
#